data_AF-A0A524JD11-F1
#
_entry.id   AF-A0A524JD11-F1
#
_cell.length_a   1.000
_cell.length_b   1.000
_cell.length_c   1.000
_cell.angle_alpha   90.00
_cell.angle_beta   90.00
_cell.angle_gamma   90.00
#
_symmetry.space_group_name_H-M   'P 1'
#
loop_
_entity.id
_entity.type
_entity.pdbx_description
1 polymer ?
#
loop_
_entity_poly.entity_id
_entity_poly.type
_entity_poly.pdbx_seq_one_letter_code
_entity_poly.pdbx_strand_id
1 'polypeptide(L)'
;MICYGFESFSDASYAAWEVSNELVRLVREKLDIDCAGGRCMISPGVVKHDRELWDLKLEAIVNAGYEGRIGFQVDVAAATYYEKDIDRYVGLFSAEDKTRDDLFRLYQDMVANYPFVIIEDPLDEEDYEGHAMVTAELGIEIVGDDLFTTNVERLKKGIVMGAANAVLLKVNQIGTISEAFDTVQFAYDNDYAVMPCDSRGEGALIADYTVGLGTGHLREGALGPRGNRFLEIEAELGNQAKFAGRKGFI
;
A
#
# COMPACT_ATOMS: atom_id res chain seq x y z
N MET A 1 -6.21 -3.27 0.72
CA MET A 1 -7.18 -2.47 1.52
C MET A 1 -6.54 -2.21 2.87
N ILE A 2 -6.83 -1.08 3.50
CA ILE A 2 -6.27 -0.70 4.81
C ILE A 2 -7.42 -0.46 5.78
N CYS A 3 -7.42 -1.17 6.91
CA CYS A 3 -8.45 -1.09 7.94
C CYS A 3 -8.01 -0.14 9.05
N TYR A 4 -8.33 1.15 8.93
CA TYR A 4 -7.81 2.19 9.82
C TYR A 4 -8.85 2.79 10.78
N GLY A 5 -10.14 2.51 10.59
CA GLY A 5 -11.24 3.07 11.37
C GLY A 5 -11.66 2.20 12.57
N PHE A 6 -10.71 1.55 13.23
CA PHE A 6 -10.96 0.59 14.32
C PHE A 6 -10.16 0.97 15.57
N GLU A 7 -10.58 0.45 16.73
CA GLU A 7 -9.96 0.75 18.02
C GLU A 7 -8.88 -0.28 18.41
N SER A 8 -8.93 -1.48 17.82
CA SER A 8 -8.03 -2.60 18.08
C SER A 8 -7.58 -3.26 16.78
N PHE A 9 -6.45 -3.96 16.82
CA PHE A 9 -6.01 -4.79 15.70
C PHE A 9 -6.99 -5.95 15.50
N SER A 10 -7.47 -6.57 16.58
CA SER A 10 -8.49 -7.63 16.52
C SER A 10 -9.71 -7.24 15.69
N ASP A 11 -10.29 -6.06 15.94
CA ASP A 11 -11.46 -5.57 15.19
C ASP A 11 -11.10 -5.27 13.73
N ALA A 12 -9.94 -4.65 13.48
CA ALA A 12 -9.46 -4.36 12.13
C ALA A 12 -9.21 -5.63 11.32
N SER A 13 -8.62 -6.66 11.95
CA SER A 13 -8.36 -7.98 11.36
C SER A 13 -9.67 -8.70 11.03
N TYR A 14 -10.67 -8.63 11.91
CA TYR A 14 -11.98 -9.22 11.66
C TYR A 14 -12.68 -8.56 10.47
N ALA A 15 -12.71 -7.22 10.42
CA ALA A 15 -13.29 -6.49 9.31
C ALA A 15 -12.54 -6.77 7.99
N ALA A 16 -11.21 -6.88 8.03
CA ALA A 16 -10.42 -7.27 6.87
C ALA A 16 -10.82 -8.66 6.34
N TRP A 17 -11.08 -9.62 7.23
CA TRP A 17 -11.55 -10.96 6.85
C TRP A 17 -12.94 -10.89 6.20
N GLU A 18 -13.89 -10.17 6.79
CA GLU A 18 -15.25 -10.05 6.24
C GLU A 18 -15.24 -9.42 4.83
N VAL A 19 -14.59 -8.26 4.67
CA VAL A 19 -14.51 -7.57 3.36
C VAL A 19 -13.74 -8.41 2.34
N SER A 20 -12.70 -9.13 2.75
CA SER A 20 -11.95 -10.00 1.81
C SER A 20 -12.82 -11.13 1.29
N ASN A 21 -13.63 -11.78 2.14
CA ASN A 21 -14.54 -12.84 1.68
C ASN A 21 -15.64 -12.29 0.77
N GLU A 22 -16.17 -11.11 1.09
CA GLU A 22 -17.18 -10.46 0.26
C GLU A 22 -16.62 -10.08 -1.11
N LEU A 23 -15.40 -9.53 -1.15
CA LEU A 23 -14.72 -9.22 -2.41
C LEU A 23 -14.47 -10.47 -3.25
N VAL A 24 -14.02 -11.57 -2.63
CA VAL A 24 -13.83 -12.86 -3.32
C VAL A 24 -15.15 -13.36 -3.92
N ARG A 25 -16.27 -13.23 -3.17
CA ARG A 25 -17.60 -13.57 -3.67
C ARG A 25 -17.98 -12.72 -4.87
N LEU A 26 -17.83 -11.40 -4.79
CA LEU A 26 -18.16 -10.47 -5.88
C LEU A 26 -17.30 -10.69 -7.13
N VAL A 27 -15.99 -10.91 -6.96
CA VAL A 27 -15.09 -11.21 -8.09
C VAL A 27 -15.47 -12.50 -8.78
N ARG A 28 -15.80 -13.56 -8.02
CA ARG A 28 -16.27 -14.82 -8.61
C ARG A 28 -17.59 -14.63 -9.35
N GLU A 29 -18.56 -13.93 -8.77
CA GLU A 29 -19.88 -13.76 -9.38
C GLU A 29 -19.88 -12.87 -10.61
N LYS A 30 -19.07 -11.79 -10.60
CA LYS A 30 -19.10 -10.75 -11.65
C LYS A 30 -18.03 -10.93 -12.71
N LEU A 31 -16.90 -11.54 -12.38
CA LEU A 31 -15.77 -11.73 -13.30
C LEU A 31 -15.49 -13.21 -13.62
N ASP A 32 -16.19 -14.16 -12.98
CA ASP A 32 -15.95 -15.61 -13.13
C ASP A 32 -14.49 -16.02 -12.85
N ILE A 33 -13.88 -15.34 -11.87
CA ILE A 33 -12.50 -15.61 -11.43
C ILE A 33 -12.51 -16.31 -10.08
N ASP A 34 -11.72 -17.38 -9.96
CA ASP A 34 -11.46 -18.03 -8.69
C ASP A 34 -10.28 -17.36 -7.96
N CYS A 35 -10.52 -16.91 -6.72
CA CYS A 35 -9.51 -16.23 -5.91
C CYS A 35 -8.89 -17.20 -4.90
N ALA A 36 -7.90 -17.97 -5.36
CA ALA A 36 -7.20 -18.93 -4.53
C ALA A 36 -6.50 -18.25 -3.34
N GLY A 37 -6.86 -18.65 -2.12
CA GLY A 37 -6.22 -18.15 -0.89
C GLY A 37 -6.43 -16.64 -0.64
N GLY A 38 -7.53 -16.07 -1.16
CA GLY A 38 -7.84 -14.64 -0.97
C GLY A 38 -7.10 -13.69 -1.92
N ARG A 39 -6.27 -14.22 -2.83
CA ARG A 39 -5.67 -13.45 -3.92
C ARG A 39 -6.38 -13.79 -5.22
N CYS A 40 -6.83 -12.75 -5.93
CA CYS A 40 -7.43 -12.88 -7.25
C CYS A 40 -6.38 -12.49 -8.29
N MET A 41 -5.99 -13.43 -9.15
CA MET A 41 -5.14 -13.10 -10.31
C MET A 41 -6.06 -12.72 -11.46
N ILE A 42 -6.00 -11.46 -11.88
CA ILE A 42 -6.80 -10.94 -13.00
C ILE A 42 -5.94 -11.01 -14.26
N SER A 43 -6.33 -11.87 -15.20
CA SER A 43 -5.62 -12.00 -16.49
C SER A 43 -5.84 -10.75 -17.36
N PRO A 44 -4.87 -10.39 -18.22
CA PRO A 44 -5.04 -9.29 -19.17
C PRO A 44 -6.31 -9.44 -20.01
N GLY A 45 -7.07 -8.35 -20.15
CA GLY A 45 -8.29 -8.29 -20.95
C GLY A 45 -9.57 -8.79 -20.25
N VAL A 46 -9.50 -9.30 -19.02
CA VAL A 46 -10.71 -9.64 -18.25
C VAL A 46 -11.47 -8.38 -17.85
N VAL A 47 -10.76 -7.35 -17.40
CA VAL A 47 -11.29 -6.00 -17.20
C VAL A 47 -10.74 -5.07 -18.28
N LYS A 48 -11.51 -4.06 -18.67
CA LYS A 48 -11.06 -3.01 -19.58
C LYS A 48 -10.32 -1.92 -18.84
N HIS A 49 -10.76 -1.64 -17.63
CA HIS A 49 -10.09 -0.70 -16.74
C HIS A 49 -10.16 -1.17 -15.29
N ASP A 50 -9.08 -1.00 -14.55
CA ASP A 50 -8.99 -1.33 -13.11
C ASP A 50 -10.06 -0.65 -12.22
N ARG A 51 -10.75 0.39 -12.70
CA ARG A 51 -11.93 0.98 -12.03
C ARG A 51 -12.99 -0.08 -11.75
N GLU A 52 -13.15 -1.04 -12.66
CA GLU A 52 -14.06 -2.17 -12.44
C GLU A 52 -13.69 -2.95 -11.17
N LEU A 53 -12.38 -3.12 -10.88
CA LEU A 53 -11.92 -3.76 -9.65
C LEU A 53 -12.09 -2.84 -8.42
N TRP A 54 -11.92 -1.53 -8.59
CA TRP A 54 -12.11 -0.55 -7.52
C TRP A 54 -13.58 -0.46 -7.11
N ASP A 55 -14.51 -0.51 -8.06
CA ASP A 55 -15.95 -0.57 -7.83
C ASP A 55 -16.34 -1.81 -7.03
N LEU A 56 -15.79 -2.99 -7.39
CA LEU A 56 -16.01 -4.22 -6.62
C LEU A 56 -15.47 -4.13 -5.19
N LYS A 57 -14.28 -3.54 -5.01
CA LYS A 57 -13.71 -3.31 -3.67
C LYS A 57 -14.58 -2.35 -2.85
N LEU A 58 -15.12 -1.30 -3.47
CA LEU A 58 -16.00 -0.35 -2.81
C LEU A 58 -17.32 -1.02 -2.41
N GLU A 59 -17.92 -1.78 -3.32
CA GLU A 59 -19.12 -2.57 -3.05
C GLU A 59 -18.91 -3.57 -1.92
N ALA A 60 -17.75 -4.23 -1.86
CA ALA A 60 -17.43 -5.15 -0.75
C ALA A 60 -17.37 -4.43 0.61
N ILE A 61 -16.78 -3.24 0.65
CA ILE A 61 -16.73 -2.41 1.88
C ILE A 61 -18.13 -1.98 2.30
N VAL A 62 -18.97 -1.55 1.34
CA VAL A 62 -20.34 -1.11 1.58
C VAL A 62 -21.22 -2.27 2.08
N ASN A 63 -21.14 -3.43 1.42
CA ASN A 63 -21.92 -4.61 1.80
C ASN A 63 -21.57 -5.10 3.22
N ALA A 64 -20.33 -4.92 3.64
CA ALA A 64 -19.86 -5.25 4.98
C ALA A 64 -20.11 -4.14 6.03
N GLY A 65 -20.59 -2.96 5.63
CA GLY A 65 -20.90 -1.85 6.53
C GLY A 65 -19.68 -1.15 7.13
N TYR A 66 -18.58 -1.09 6.39
CA TYR A 66 -17.30 -0.52 6.85
C TYR A 66 -16.91 0.78 6.11
N GLU A 67 -17.87 1.49 5.51
CA GLU A 67 -17.62 2.75 4.82
C GLU A 67 -16.93 3.77 5.73
N GLY A 68 -15.92 4.44 5.17
CA GLY A 68 -15.09 5.40 5.89
C GLY A 68 -14.19 4.79 6.96
N ARG A 69 -14.22 3.47 7.20
CA ARG A 69 -13.33 2.76 8.15
C ARG A 69 -12.24 1.95 7.44
N ILE A 70 -12.44 1.65 6.16
CA ILE A 70 -11.51 0.93 5.30
C ILE A 70 -11.24 1.74 4.04
N GLY A 71 -9.98 1.81 3.62
CA GLY A 71 -9.56 2.45 2.38
C GLY A 71 -8.75 1.54 1.47
N PHE A 72 -8.33 2.09 0.34
CA PHE A 72 -7.52 1.41 -0.67
C PHE A 72 -6.05 1.78 -0.51
N GLN A 73 -5.22 0.75 -0.62
CA GLN A 73 -3.81 0.87 -0.96
C GLN A 73 -3.65 0.19 -2.31
N VAL A 74 -2.79 0.75 -3.15
CA VAL A 74 -2.35 0.16 -4.42
C VAL A 74 -0.85 0.33 -4.55
N ASP A 75 -0.20 -0.73 -4.96
CA ASP A 75 1.15 -0.71 -5.52
C ASP A 75 0.99 -0.65 -7.04
N VAL A 76 1.37 0.49 -7.60
CA VAL A 76 1.23 0.75 -9.04
C VAL A 76 2.39 0.10 -9.80
N ALA A 77 3.58 0.03 -9.18
CA ALA A 77 4.81 -0.43 -9.80
C ALA A 77 5.00 0.18 -11.21
N ALA A 78 4.77 1.49 -11.35
CA ALA A 78 4.58 2.12 -12.65
C ALA A 78 5.80 2.00 -13.58
N ALA A 79 7.01 1.88 -13.02
CA ALA A 79 8.23 1.60 -13.77
C ALA A 79 8.13 0.33 -14.63
N THR A 80 7.38 -0.69 -14.19
CA THR A 80 7.18 -1.94 -14.97
C THR A 80 6.36 -1.75 -16.25
N TYR A 81 5.64 -0.62 -16.34
CA TYR A 81 4.81 -0.26 -17.48
C TYR A 81 5.44 0.87 -18.32
N TYR A 82 6.55 1.46 -17.88
CA TYR A 82 7.15 2.61 -18.55
C TYR A 82 8.09 2.21 -19.69
N GLU A 83 7.77 2.66 -20.90
CA GLU A 83 8.57 2.47 -22.11
C GLU A 83 9.33 3.74 -22.47
N LYS A 84 10.61 3.79 -22.10
CA LYS A 84 11.49 4.96 -22.30
C LYS A 84 11.65 5.40 -23.76
N ASP A 85 11.57 4.48 -24.72
CA ASP A 85 11.76 4.79 -26.14
C ASP A 85 10.63 5.64 -26.72
N ILE A 86 9.43 5.52 -26.16
CA ILE A 86 8.24 6.27 -26.59
C ILE A 86 7.73 7.27 -25.54
N ASP A 87 8.35 7.30 -24.36
CA ASP A 87 7.99 8.16 -23.22
C ASP A 87 6.52 7.97 -22.80
N ARG A 88 6.13 6.70 -22.57
CA ARG A 88 4.75 6.31 -22.21
C ARG A 88 4.69 5.17 -21.22
N TYR A 89 3.61 5.13 -20.45
CA TYR A 89 3.18 3.98 -19.65
C TYR A 89 2.19 3.13 -20.45
N VAL A 90 2.55 1.89 -20.77
CA VAL A 90 1.80 1.01 -21.68
C VAL A 90 1.08 -0.09 -20.88
N GLY A 91 -0.24 -0.21 -21.04
CA GLY A 91 -1.03 -1.26 -20.40
C GLY A 91 -1.29 -1.07 -18.89
N LEU A 92 -0.91 0.08 -18.32
CA LEU A 92 -1.18 0.42 -16.92
C LEU A 92 -2.63 0.88 -16.74
N PHE A 93 -3.40 0.19 -15.88
CA PHE A 93 -4.82 0.40 -15.58
C PHE A 93 -5.83 0.21 -16.73
N SER A 94 -5.44 0.42 -17.98
CA SER A 94 -6.27 0.23 -19.19
C SER A 94 -5.39 0.06 -20.43
N ALA A 95 -5.99 -0.26 -21.57
CA ALA A 95 -5.27 -0.52 -22.81
C ALA A 95 -4.61 0.72 -23.43
N GLU A 96 -5.11 1.92 -23.13
CA GLU A 96 -4.56 3.16 -23.66
C GLU A 96 -3.26 3.55 -22.96
N ASP A 97 -2.24 3.87 -23.76
CA ASP A 97 -0.97 4.41 -23.30
C ASP A 97 -1.17 5.75 -22.58
N LYS A 98 -0.42 5.96 -21.50
CA LYS A 98 -0.54 7.15 -20.65
C LYS A 98 0.76 7.93 -20.66
N THR A 99 0.67 9.25 -20.73
CA THR A 99 1.76 10.11 -20.26
C THR A 99 1.78 10.15 -18.73
N ARG A 100 2.84 10.75 -18.17
CA ARG A 100 2.86 11.22 -16.80
C ARG A 100 1.65 12.09 -16.44
N ASP A 101 1.25 13.03 -17.30
CA ASP A 101 0.11 13.91 -17.05
C ASP A 101 -1.22 13.16 -17.03
N ASP A 102 -1.36 12.12 -17.86
CA ASP A 102 -2.55 11.28 -17.87
C ASP A 102 -2.66 10.45 -16.59
N LEU A 103 -1.54 9.89 -16.11
CA LEU A 103 -1.48 9.20 -14.81
C LEU A 103 -1.77 10.16 -13.66
N PHE A 104 -1.19 11.36 -13.66
CA PHE A 104 -1.45 12.36 -12.63
C PHE A 104 -2.95 12.70 -12.52
N ARG A 105 -3.63 12.96 -13.65
CA ARG A 105 -5.08 13.18 -13.67
C ARG A 105 -5.86 11.97 -13.18
N LEU A 106 -5.40 10.76 -13.54
CA LEU A 106 -6.02 9.53 -13.06
C LEU A 106 -5.87 9.38 -11.54
N TYR A 107 -4.72 9.71 -10.96
CA TYR A 107 -4.53 9.65 -9.51
C TYR A 107 -5.38 10.68 -8.76
N GLN A 108 -5.53 11.91 -9.30
CA GLN A 108 -6.46 12.89 -8.75
C GLN A 108 -7.89 12.35 -8.75
N ASP A 109 -8.31 11.72 -9.84
CA ASP A 109 -9.64 11.12 -9.94
C ASP A 109 -9.81 9.89 -9.02
N MET A 110 -8.76 9.09 -8.83
CA MET A 110 -8.74 7.98 -7.89
C MET A 110 -9.04 8.45 -6.46
N VAL A 111 -8.32 9.46 -5.97
CA VAL A 111 -8.51 9.99 -4.60
C VAL A 111 -9.86 10.72 -4.46
N ALA A 112 -10.34 11.36 -5.54
CA ALA A 112 -11.62 12.07 -5.51
C ALA A 112 -12.84 11.13 -5.44
N ASN A 113 -12.77 9.98 -6.11
CA ASN A 113 -13.94 9.10 -6.28
C ASN A 113 -13.86 7.78 -5.49
N TYR A 114 -12.69 7.40 -5.02
CA TYR A 114 -12.46 6.15 -4.28
C TYR A 114 -11.66 6.41 -3.00
N PRO A 115 -11.79 5.56 -1.97
CA PRO A 115 -11.14 5.79 -0.68
C PRO A 115 -9.65 5.41 -0.70
N PHE A 116 -8.89 5.80 -1.72
CA PHE A 116 -7.43 5.61 -1.75
C PHE A 116 -6.78 6.42 -0.63
N VAL A 117 -5.98 5.74 0.18
CA VAL A 117 -5.22 6.33 1.29
C VAL A 117 -3.72 6.14 1.14
N ILE A 118 -3.30 5.19 0.31
CA ILE A 118 -1.89 4.94 -0.01
C ILE A 118 -1.77 4.66 -1.52
N ILE A 119 -0.82 5.31 -2.18
CA ILE A 119 -0.32 4.94 -3.51
C ILE A 119 1.19 4.67 -3.42
N GLU A 120 1.62 3.50 -3.86
CA GLU A 120 3.02 3.08 -3.89
C GLU A 120 3.54 3.11 -5.34
N ASP A 121 4.71 3.72 -5.55
CA ASP A 121 5.41 3.92 -6.83
C ASP A 121 4.53 4.37 -8.01
N PRO A 122 3.93 5.58 -7.93
CA PRO A 122 3.03 6.09 -8.95
C PRO A 122 3.69 6.33 -10.33
N LEU A 123 5.01 6.49 -10.41
CA LEU A 123 5.70 6.79 -11.67
C LEU A 123 6.98 5.96 -11.83
N ASP A 124 7.78 6.28 -12.85
CA ASP A 124 9.07 5.61 -13.08
C ASP A 124 10.03 5.88 -11.92
N GLU A 125 10.88 4.90 -11.58
CA GLU A 125 11.78 4.94 -10.41
C GLU A 125 12.81 6.08 -10.47
N GLU A 126 13.06 6.66 -11.64
CA GLU A 126 13.95 7.81 -11.81
C GLU A 126 13.23 9.17 -11.90
N ASP A 127 11.88 9.19 -11.99
CA ASP A 127 11.09 10.42 -12.08
C ASP A 127 10.75 11.01 -10.70
N TYR A 128 11.77 11.49 -10.00
CA TYR A 128 11.61 12.15 -8.69
C TYR A 128 10.77 13.44 -8.77
N GLU A 129 10.83 14.16 -9.90
CA GLU A 129 10.05 15.39 -10.09
C GLU A 129 8.56 15.08 -10.22
N GLY A 130 8.20 14.08 -11.03
CA GLY A 130 6.82 13.62 -11.16
C GLY A 130 6.27 13.09 -9.84
N HIS A 131 7.07 12.29 -9.11
CA HIS A 131 6.72 11.80 -7.78
C HIS A 131 6.47 12.95 -6.79
N ALA A 132 7.29 14.02 -6.84
CA ALA A 132 7.07 15.21 -6.01
C ALA A 132 5.78 15.95 -6.37
N MET A 133 5.44 16.03 -7.65
CA MET A 133 4.16 16.61 -8.10
C MET A 133 2.96 15.81 -7.58
N VAL A 134 3.02 14.48 -7.66
CA VAL A 134 1.98 13.58 -7.13
C VAL A 134 1.82 13.78 -5.62
N THR A 135 2.94 13.76 -4.89
CA THR A 135 2.96 13.90 -3.42
C THR A 135 2.39 15.24 -2.96
N ALA A 136 2.74 16.34 -3.64
CA ALA A 136 2.27 17.67 -3.28
C ALA A 136 0.77 17.88 -3.49
N GLU A 137 0.15 17.17 -4.45
CA GLU A 137 -1.23 17.40 -4.85
C GLU A 137 -2.23 16.48 -4.14
N LEU A 138 -1.91 15.19 -3.97
CA LEU A 138 -2.94 14.19 -3.64
C LEU A 138 -3.36 14.19 -2.16
N GLY A 139 -2.53 14.70 -1.25
CA GLY A 139 -2.86 14.78 0.19
C GLY A 139 -3.09 13.42 0.86
N ILE A 140 -2.54 12.35 0.30
CA ILE A 140 -2.52 11.00 0.86
C ILE A 140 -1.07 10.51 0.97
N GLU A 141 -0.89 9.31 1.51
CA GLU A 141 0.45 8.74 1.62
C GLU A 141 0.92 8.23 0.24
N ILE A 142 2.09 8.73 -0.17
CA ILE A 142 2.84 8.28 -1.34
C ILE A 142 4.07 7.52 -0.83
N VAL A 143 4.12 6.23 -1.15
CA VAL A 143 5.19 5.33 -0.72
C VAL A 143 6.17 5.13 -1.87
N GLY A 144 7.46 5.34 -1.61
CA GLY A 144 8.52 4.92 -2.51
C GLY A 144 9.04 3.51 -2.17
N ASP A 145 8.91 2.57 -3.09
CA ASP A 145 9.55 1.25 -3.04
C ASP A 145 10.72 1.19 -4.02
N ASP A 146 10.49 1.02 -5.32
CA ASP A 146 11.51 1.08 -6.37
C ASP A 146 12.13 2.49 -6.48
N LEU A 147 11.36 3.54 -6.16
CA LEU A 147 11.89 4.90 -6.06
C LEU A 147 13.08 4.97 -5.09
N PHE A 148 13.04 4.25 -3.96
CA PHE A 148 14.07 4.33 -2.91
C PHE A 148 14.94 3.08 -2.80
N THR A 149 14.45 1.91 -3.17
CA THR A 149 15.10 0.60 -3.07
C THR A 149 15.68 0.28 -1.68
N THR A 150 15.08 0.82 -0.61
CA THR A 150 15.66 0.80 0.75
C THR A 150 17.11 1.35 0.78
N ASN A 151 17.43 2.32 -0.10
CA ASN A 151 18.75 2.95 -0.19
C ASN A 151 18.70 4.36 0.41
N VAL A 152 19.51 4.60 1.44
CA VAL A 152 19.53 5.88 2.19
C VAL A 152 19.85 7.08 1.30
N GLU A 153 20.70 6.96 0.28
CA GLU A 153 21.04 8.08 -0.61
C GLU A 153 19.89 8.42 -1.57
N ARG A 154 19.16 7.41 -2.05
CA ARG A 154 17.92 7.62 -2.83
C ARG A 154 16.83 8.25 -1.96
N LEU A 155 16.66 7.75 -0.74
CA LEU A 155 15.71 8.31 0.24
C LEU A 155 16.05 9.77 0.56
N LYS A 156 17.33 10.09 0.83
CA LYS A 156 17.81 11.49 1.02
C LYS A 156 17.42 12.38 -0.14
N LYS A 157 17.65 11.95 -1.38
CA LYS A 157 17.26 12.69 -2.58
C LYS A 157 15.73 12.89 -2.62
N GLY A 158 14.98 11.83 -2.34
CA GLY A 158 13.52 11.87 -2.26
C GLY A 158 12.99 12.89 -1.28
N ILE A 159 13.52 12.89 -0.05
CA ILE A 159 13.21 13.84 1.02
C ILE A 159 13.48 15.28 0.58
N VAL A 160 14.66 15.55 0.02
CA VAL A 160 15.03 16.90 -0.43
C VAL A 160 14.10 17.41 -1.53
N MET A 161 13.63 16.51 -2.41
CA MET A 161 12.74 16.86 -3.52
C MET A 161 11.24 16.83 -3.13
N GLY A 162 10.89 16.28 -1.96
CA GLY A 162 9.50 16.02 -1.59
C GLY A 162 8.84 14.95 -2.47
N ALA A 163 9.61 13.97 -2.95
CA ALA A 163 9.16 12.99 -3.93
C ALA A 163 8.14 11.98 -3.39
N ALA A 164 8.09 11.79 -2.08
CA ALA A 164 7.17 10.87 -1.40
C ALA A 164 6.94 11.39 0.02
N ASN A 165 6.15 10.70 0.83
CA ASN A 165 6.06 10.97 2.27
C ASN A 165 6.15 9.67 3.10
N ALA A 166 6.36 8.53 2.45
CA ALA A 166 6.65 7.27 3.08
C ALA A 166 7.70 6.45 2.29
N VAL A 167 8.43 5.58 2.99
CA VAL A 167 9.36 4.62 2.40
C VAL A 167 8.89 3.19 2.67
N LEU A 168 8.91 2.34 1.64
CA LEU A 168 8.66 0.92 1.83
C LEU A 168 9.90 0.26 2.47
N LEU A 169 9.70 -0.42 3.59
CA LEU A 169 10.77 -1.12 4.30
C LEU A 169 10.75 -2.61 3.95
N LYS A 170 11.75 -3.04 3.19
CA LYS A 170 12.10 -4.45 2.99
C LYS A 170 13.41 -4.73 3.74
N VAL A 171 13.32 -5.34 4.91
CA VAL A 171 14.49 -5.55 5.81
C VAL A 171 15.57 -6.38 5.12
N ASN A 172 15.17 -7.38 4.33
CA ASN A 172 16.09 -8.22 3.57
C ASN A 172 16.80 -7.51 2.39
N GLN A 173 16.41 -6.28 2.04
CA GLN A 173 16.96 -5.55 0.89
C GLN A 173 18.21 -4.74 1.22
N ILE A 174 18.40 -4.34 2.48
CA ILE A 174 19.48 -3.46 2.91
C ILE A 174 20.67 -4.21 3.56
N GLY A 175 20.55 -5.53 3.73
CA GLY A 175 21.64 -6.40 4.18
C GLY A 175 21.52 -6.82 5.63
N THR A 176 21.50 -5.87 6.58
CA THR A 176 21.36 -6.17 8.01
C THR A 176 20.17 -5.45 8.67
N ILE A 177 19.70 -6.01 9.80
CA ILE A 177 18.65 -5.40 10.62
C ILE A 177 19.07 -4.01 11.14
N SER A 178 20.35 -3.84 11.50
CA SER A 178 20.87 -2.55 11.98
C SER A 178 20.78 -1.47 10.91
N GLU A 179 21.18 -1.78 9.67
CA GLU A 179 21.08 -0.83 8.55
C GLU A 179 19.62 -0.50 8.20
N ALA A 180 18.73 -1.50 8.30
CA ALA A 180 17.29 -1.28 8.15
C ALA A 180 16.77 -0.28 9.20
N PHE A 181 17.20 -0.42 10.45
CA PHE A 181 16.77 0.45 11.55
C PHE A 181 17.36 1.85 11.43
N ASP A 182 18.60 1.99 10.97
CA ASP A 182 19.19 3.30 10.66
C ASP A 182 18.40 4.02 9.56
N THR A 183 17.91 3.27 8.56
CA THR A 183 17.04 3.82 7.50
C THR A 183 15.67 4.25 8.04
N VAL A 184 15.08 3.44 8.93
CA VAL A 184 13.83 3.80 9.62
C VAL A 184 14.00 5.07 10.46
N GLN A 185 15.07 5.15 11.25
CA GLN A 185 15.34 6.34 12.06
C GLN A 185 15.56 7.56 11.18
N PHE A 186 16.30 7.41 10.08
CA PHE A 186 16.52 8.49 9.12
C PHE A 186 15.19 8.96 8.48
N ALA A 187 14.27 8.06 8.16
CA ALA A 187 12.94 8.43 7.68
C ALA A 187 12.16 9.23 8.74
N TYR A 188 12.09 8.74 9.98
CA TYR A 188 11.39 9.44 11.06
C TYR A 188 11.98 10.80 11.39
N ASP A 189 13.30 10.95 11.37
CA ASP A 189 13.98 12.22 11.61
C ASP A 189 13.65 13.29 10.54
N ASN A 190 13.07 12.87 9.41
CA ASN A 190 12.68 13.72 8.29
C ASN A 190 11.16 13.69 8.03
N ASP A 191 10.35 13.32 9.03
CA ASP A 191 8.88 13.28 8.94
C ASP A 191 8.35 12.36 7.82
N TYR A 192 9.05 11.25 7.54
CA TYR A 192 8.59 10.21 6.61
C TYR A 192 8.02 9.00 7.35
N ALA A 193 6.97 8.42 6.79
CA ALA A 193 6.38 7.18 7.27
C ALA A 193 7.22 6.01 6.78
N VAL A 194 7.08 4.89 7.48
CA VAL A 194 7.77 3.66 7.12
C VAL A 194 6.70 2.60 6.96
N MET A 195 6.62 1.96 5.78
CA MET A 195 5.67 0.87 5.53
C MET A 195 6.43 -0.45 5.34
N PRO A 196 6.52 -1.29 6.39
CA PRO A 196 7.00 -2.66 6.27
C PRO A 196 6.35 -3.48 5.15
N CYS A 197 7.15 -4.32 4.48
CA CYS A 197 6.69 -5.23 3.43
C CYS A 197 7.39 -6.60 3.50
N ASP A 198 6.60 -7.67 3.47
CA ASP A 198 7.05 -9.08 3.54
C ASP A 198 7.24 -9.72 2.14
N SER A 199 7.32 -8.92 1.07
CA SER A 199 7.48 -9.47 -0.29
C SER A 199 8.80 -10.25 -0.48
N ARG A 200 9.73 -10.18 0.49
CA ARG A 200 11.04 -10.84 0.47
C ARG A 200 11.19 -11.97 1.50
N GLY A 201 10.14 -12.35 2.25
CA GLY A 201 10.09 -13.61 2.99
C GLY A 201 10.50 -13.56 4.46
N GLU A 202 10.26 -12.45 5.14
CA GLU A 202 10.29 -12.29 6.60
C GLU A 202 9.20 -13.11 7.32
N GLY A 203 8.12 -13.46 6.64
CA GLY A 203 6.99 -14.22 7.17
C GLY A 203 6.27 -13.47 8.29
N ALA A 204 5.90 -14.17 9.36
CA ALA A 204 5.18 -13.57 10.49
C ALA A 204 6.02 -12.55 11.29
N LEU A 205 7.35 -12.57 11.15
CA LEU A 205 8.26 -11.66 11.88
C LEU A 205 8.04 -10.19 11.53
N ILE A 206 7.40 -9.89 10.39
CA ILE A 206 6.97 -8.54 10.05
C ILE A 206 6.09 -7.89 11.10
N ALA A 207 5.28 -8.67 11.80
CA ALA A 207 4.44 -8.15 12.87
C ALA A 207 5.30 -7.62 14.03
N ASP A 208 6.30 -8.38 14.46
CA ASP A 208 7.18 -8.02 15.58
C ASP A 208 7.95 -6.72 15.31
N TYR A 209 8.57 -6.57 14.13
CA TYR A 209 9.31 -5.35 13.85
C TYR A 209 8.41 -4.16 13.46
N THR A 210 7.21 -4.39 12.91
CA THR A 210 6.21 -3.32 12.72
C THR A 210 5.85 -2.69 14.07
N VAL A 211 5.55 -3.52 15.08
CA VAL A 211 5.25 -3.04 16.44
C VAL A 211 6.48 -2.45 17.11
N GLY A 212 7.64 -3.12 17.03
CA GLY A 212 8.88 -2.68 17.66
C GLY A 212 9.41 -1.36 17.13
N LEU A 213 9.23 -1.09 15.83
CA LEU A 213 9.61 0.17 15.18
C LEU A 213 8.49 1.23 15.21
N GLY A 214 7.29 0.87 15.69
CA GLY A 214 6.16 1.78 15.80
C GLY A 214 5.68 2.35 14.46
N THR A 215 5.71 1.55 13.39
CA THR A 215 5.48 2.05 12.01
C THR A 215 4.03 2.42 11.69
N GLY A 216 3.07 2.06 12.56
CA GLY A 216 1.66 2.41 12.42
C GLY A 216 0.87 1.51 11.48
N HIS A 217 1.41 1.21 10.29
CA HIS A 217 0.82 0.33 9.28
C HIS A 217 1.90 -0.48 8.55
N LEU A 218 1.46 -1.44 7.73
CA LEU A 218 2.28 -2.30 6.89
C LEU A 218 1.52 -2.78 5.65
N ARG A 219 2.26 -3.31 4.68
CA ARG A 219 1.70 -4.01 3.52
C ARG A 219 1.39 -5.47 3.89
N GLU A 220 0.16 -5.90 3.60
CA GLU A 220 -0.33 -7.27 3.77
C GLU A 220 -0.17 -7.88 5.19
N GLY A 221 -0.64 -7.19 6.23
CA GLY A 221 -0.53 -7.67 7.63
C GLY A 221 -1.80 -8.22 8.29
N ALA A 222 -2.98 -8.00 7.71
CA ALA A 222 -4.23 -8.16 8.45
C ALA A 222 -4.67 -9.62 8.67
N LEU A 223 -4.26 -10.56 7.81
CA LEU A 223 -4.75 -11.94 7.80
C LEU A 223 -3.61 -12.96 7.76
N GLY A 224 -3.95 -14.24 7.97
CA GLY A 224 -3.00 -15.35 7.89
C GLY A 224 -1.97 -15.34 9.03
N PRO A 225 -0.80 -15.98 8.84
CA PRO A 225 0.23 -16.07 9.89
C PRO A 225 0.70 -14.72 10.44
N ARG A 226 0.74 -13.68 9.60
CA ARG A 226 1.12 -12.32 9.99
C ARG A 226 0.05 -11.70 10.90
N GLY A 227 -1.22 -11.76 10.49
CA GLY A 227 -2.33 -11.29 11.32
C GLY A 227 -2.43 -12.03 12.64
N ASN A 228 -2.24 -13.36 12.63
CA ASN A 228 -2.20 -14.16 13.85
C ASN A 228 -1.10 -13.68 14.80
N ARG A 229 0.10 -13.35 14.29
CA ARG A 229 1.18 -12.84 15.12
C ARG A 229 0.84 -11.47 15.73
N PHE A 230 0.17 -10.58 15.00
CA PHE A 230 -0.32 -9.33 15.58
C PHE A 230 -1.37 -9.56 16.69
N LEU A 231 -2.27 -10.54 16.53
CA LEU A 231 -3.24 -10.90 17.58
C LEU A 231 -2.54 -11.41 18.84
N GLU A 232 -1.48 -12.21 18.68
CA GLU A 232 -0.64 -12.66 19.79
C GLU A 232 0.04 -11.46 20.49
N ILE A 233 0.66 -10.56 19.73
CA ILE A 233 1.30 -9.35 20.28
C ILE A 233 0.28 -8.46 20.99
N GLU A 234 -0.90 -8.24 20.42
CA GLU A 234 -1.97 -7.47 21.05
C GLU A 234 -2.40 -8.09 22.39
N ALA A 235 -2.53 -9.42 22.44
CA ALA A 235 -2.85 -10.16 23.66
C ALA A 235 -1.71 -10.09 24.70
N GLU A 236 -0.45 -10.18 24.27
CA GLU A 236 0.75 -10.06 25.13
C GLU A 236 0.84 -8.66 25.78
N LEU A 237 0.54 -7.59 25.02
CA LEU A 237 0.55 -6.21 25.51
C LEU A 237 -0.68 -5.87 26.38
N GLY A 238 -1.80 -6.57 26.17
CA GLY A 238 -3.04 -6.37 26.92
C GLY A 238 -3.50 -4.91 26.89
N ASN A 239 -3.72 -4.31 28.06
CA ASN A 239 -4.17 -2.91 28.17
C ASN A 239 -3.16 -1.86 27.68
N GLN A 240 -1.92 -2.26 27.38
CA GLN A 240 -0.89 -1.38 26.80
C GLN A 240 -0.93 -1.36 25.27
N ALA A 241 -1.65 -2.30 24.65
CA ALA A 241 -1.80 -2.35 23.20
C ALA A 241 -2.48 -1.07 22.68
N LYS A 242 -1.92 -0.53 21.59
CA LYS A 242 -2.49 0.62 20.89
C LYS A 242 -2.48 0.33 19.40
N PHE A 243 -3.67 0.24 18.82
CA PHE A 243 -3.82 0.22 17.38
C PHE A 243 -3.69 1.64 16.84
N ALA A 244 -2.83 1.86 15.83
CA ALA A 244 -2.58 3.20 15.30
C ALA A 244 -3.83 3.80 14.62
N GLY A 245 -4.63 2.96 13.97
CA GLY A 245 -5.83 3.37 13.25
C GLY A 245 -5.54 4.52 12.27
N ARG A 246 -6.38 5.54 12.27
CA ARG A 246 -6.21 6.74 11.42
C ARG A 246 -4.91 7.50 11.67
N LYS A 247 -4.31 7.37 12.85
CA LYS A 247 -3.07 8.06 13.22
C LYS A 247 -1.82 7.34 12.72
N GLY A 248 -1.98 6.19 12.05
CA GLY A 248 -0.87 5.46 11.45
C GLY A 248 -0.30 6.13 10.20
N PHE A 249 -1.11 6.92 9.49
CA PHE A 249 -0.68 7.66 8.30
C PHE A 249 -0.13 9.05 8.67
N ILE A 250 0.63 9.62 7.74
CA ILE A 250 1.11 11.02 7.79
C ILE A 250 0.06 11.99 7.25
#